data_AF-A0A2G1VU62-F1
#
_entry.id   AF-A0A2G1VU62-F1
#
_cell.length_a   1.000
_cell.length_b   1.000
_cell.length_c   1.000
_cell.angle_alpha   90.00
_cell.angle_beta   90.00
_cell.angle_gamma   90.00
#
_symmetry.space_group_name_H-M   'P 1'
#
loop_
_entity.id
_entity.type
_entity.pdbx_description
1 polymer ?
#
loop_
_entity_poly.entity_id
_entity_poly.type
_entity_poly.pdbx_seq_one_letter_code
_entity_poly.pdbx_strand_id
1 'polypeptide(L)'
;MKAKFLLLLTVFFFQFLDAQSARQELITEVCACFDNIPEETGFKVENLKECFDFTKDKYKSLMEKIVVQEIDTSDIGSKTSYEVGYDYGKKLFNEVQKPLIETCDSYYRFVKELKNVLVSNSIKGVTQSKLEDLQEAYTNGNASPDEILLVGINELFIGHHDSALQLFQNCLKKKSNHLMANFFLALTYDLKSEYELAVQSYNSIINQGIEPITSVAILFKEAALLDKN
;
A
#
# COMPACT_ATOMS: atom_id res chain seq x y z
N MET A 1 20.15 44.72 -5.14
CA MET A 1 19.87 43.32 -5.56
C MET A 1 19.60 42.38 -4.38
N LYS A 2 20.33 42.46 -3.25
CA LYS A 2 20.14 41.59 -2.07
C LYS A 2 18.76 41.67 -1.38
N ALA A 3 18.12 42.85 -1.31
CA ALA A 3 16.81 43.00 -0.65
C ALA A 3 15.64 42.32 -1.41
N LYS A 4 15.68 42.27 -2.75
CA LYS A 4 14.65 41.58 -3.54
C LYS A 4 14.75 40.05 -3.42
N PHE A 5 15.97 39.52 -3.27
CA PHE A 5 16.20 38.09 -3.05
C PHE A 5 15.70 37.63 -1.67
N LEU A 6 15.91 38.45 -0.64
CA LEU A 6 15.44 38.14 0.72
C LEU A 6 13.90 38.12 0.83
N LEU A 7 13.21 39.03 0.12
CA LEU A 7 11.76 39.15 0.14
C LEU A 7 11.07 38.01 -0.64
N LEU A 8 11.70 37.50 -1.71
CA LEU A 8 11.25 36.30 -2.42
C LEU A 8 11.39 35.03 -1.57
N LEU A 9 12.49 34.91 -0.82
CA LEU A 9 12.72 33.81 0.12
C LEU A 9 11.65 33.75 1.22
N THR A 10 11.20 34.90 1.74
CA THR A 10 10.17 34.92 2.78
C THR A 10 8.80 34.47 2.26
N VAL A 11 8.40 34.88 1.04
CA VAL A 11 7.08 34.50 0.49
C VAL A 11 7.02 33.00 0.19
N PHE A 12 8.10 32.43 -0.35
CA PHE A 12 8.17 30.99 -0.62
C PHE A 12 8.10 30.16 0.66
N PHE A 13 8.71 30.63 1.75
CA PHE A 13 8.69 29.95 3.04
C PHE A 13 7.29 29.90 3.66
N PHE A 14 6.49 30.96 3.54
CA PHE A 14 5.12 30.98 4.07
C PHE A 14 4.18 30.00 3.33
N GLN A 15 4.30 29.88 2.01
CA GLN A 15 3.46 28.95 1.25
C GLN A 15 3.75 27.49 1.63
N PHE A 16 5.02 27.13 1.79
CA PHE A 16 5.39 25.77 2.19
C PHE A 16 4.83 25.35 3.56
N LEU A 17 4.77 26.30 4.50
CA LEU A 17 4.19 26.06 5.83
C LEU A 17 2.70 25.72 5.75
N ASP A 18 1.96 26.31 4.83
CA ASP A 18 0.53 26.07 4.66
C ASP A 18 0.23 24.66 4.13
N ALA A 19 0.95 24.16 3.11
CA ALA A 19 0.80 22.79 2.63
C ALA A 19 1.19 21.75 3.69
N GLN A 20 2.28 21.99 4.43
CA GLN A 20 2.68 21.09 5.50
C GLN A 20 1.64 21.05 6.63
N SER A 21 1.12 22.21 7.03
CA SER A 21 0.02 22.28 8.01
C SER A 21 -1.21 21.55 7.51
N ALA A 22 -1.59 21.73 6.24
CA ALA A 22 -2.76 21.05 5.65
C ALA A 22 -2.57 19.53 5.57
N ARG A 23 -1.35 19.04 5.30
CA ARG A 23 -1.03 17.60 5.37
C ARG A 23 -1.17 17.05 6.79
N GLN A 24 -0.66 17.78 7.80
CA GLN A 24 -0.75 17.33 9.19
C GLN A 24 -2.21 17.30 9.67
N GLU A 25 -3.00 18.30 9.27
CA GLU A 25 -4.44 18.31 9.50
C GLU A 25 -5.12 17.12 8.82
N LEU A 26 -4.78 16.81 7.57
CA LEU A 26 -5.28 15.63 6.86
C LEU A 26 -4.96 14.32 7.59
N ILE A 27 -3.71 14.14 8.03
CA ILE A 27 -3.29 12.96 8.81
C ILE A 27 -4.09 12.85 10.10
N THR A 28 -4.25 13.96 10.82
CA THR A 28 -5.01 14.01 12.09
C THR A 28 -6.46 13.61 11.87
N GLU A 29 -7.08 14.11 10.81
CA GLU A 29 -8.47 13.85 10.50
C GLU A 29 -8.72 12.42 9.99
N VAL A 30 -7.83 11.90 9.17
CA VAL A 30 -7.87 10.49 8.77
C VAL A 30 -7.69 9.59 9.99
N CYS A 31 -6.73 9.90 10.87
CA CYS A 31 -6.53 9.11 12.08
C CYS A 31 -7.76 9.14 12.99
N ALA A 32 -8.33 10.32 13.25
CA ALA A 32 -9.56 10.46 14.02
C ALA A 32 -10.71 9.67 13.42
N CYS A 33 -10.80 9.56 12.08
CA CYS A 33 -11.78 8.68 11.45
C CYS A 33 -11.55 7.21 11.82
N PHE A 34 -10.30 6.72 11.77
CA PHE A 34 -9.97 5.35 12.16
C PHE A 34 -10.22 5.06 13.65
N ASP A 35 -9.93 6.02 14.54
CA ASP A 35 -10.17 5.88 15.99
C ASP A 35 -11.66 5.77 16.34
N ASN A 36 -12.55 6.27 15.48
CA ASN A 36 -13.99 6.20 15.68
C ASN A 36 -14.64 4.94 15.09
N ILE A 37 -13.88 4.05 14.46
CA ILE A 37 -14.40 2.77 13.96
C ILE A 37 -14.56 1.82 15.15
N PRO A 38 -15.77 1.31 15.45
CA PRO A 38 -15.96 0.39 16.56
C PRO A 38 -15.24 -0.93 16.34
N GLU A 39 -14.48 -1.39 17.34
CA GLU A 39 -13.70 -2.63 17.26
C GLU A 39 -14.60 -3.85 16.97
N GLU A 40 -15.83 -3.88 17.48
CA GLU A 40 -16.77 -4.99 17.26
C GLU A 40 -17.21 -5.15 15.80
N THR A 41 -17.09 -4.12 14.96
CA THR A 41 -17.55 -4.20 13.56
C THR A 41 -16.62 -5.03 12.69
N GLY A 42 -15.44 -5.37 13.20
CA GLY A 42 -14.38 -6.05 12.47
C GLY A 42 -13.80 -5.16 11.37
N PHE A 43 -12.68 -5.61 10.82
CA PHE A 43 -12.07 -4.95 9.67
C PHE A 43 -13.02 -5.00 8.46
N LYS A 44 -13.22 -3.85 7.81
CA LYS A 44 -13.93 -3.71 6.54
C LYS A 44 -13.15 -2.81 5.61
N VAL A 45 -12.92 -3.25 4.37
CA VAL A 45 -12.23 -2.44 3.35
C VAL A 45 -12.99 -1.14 3.08
N GLU A 46 -14.30 -1.16 3.28
CA GLU A 46 -15.19 0.00 3.18
C GLU A 46 -14.79 1.14 4.14
N ASN A 47 -14.19 0.82 5.29
CA ASN A 47 -13.74 1.84 6.25
C ASN A 47 -12.58 2.66 5.67
N LEU A 48 -11.68 2.04 4.90
CA LEU A 48 -10.62 2.76 4.20
C LEU A 48 -11.24 3.77 3.24
N LYS A 49 -12.22 3.31 2.44
CA LYS A 49 -12.93 4.19 1.49
C LYS A 49 -13.61 5.35 2.22
N GLU A 50 -14.23 5.10 3.36
CA GLU A 50 -14.94 6.13 4.12
C GLU A 50 -14.01 7.18 4.74
N CYS A 51 -12.88 6.73 5.32
CA CYS A 51 -11.91 7.63 5.96
C CYS A 51 -11.07 8.41 4.95
N PHE A 52 -10.81 7.83 3.78
CA PHE A 52 -10.13 8.47 2.65
C PHE A 52 -11.10 9.05 1.60
N ASP A 53 -12.38 9.25 1.93
CA ASP A 53 -13.33 9.88 1.02
C ASP A 53 -13.07 11.38 0.90
N PHE A 54 -12.04 11.73 0.12
CA PHE A 54 -11.62 13.11 -0.13
C PHE A 54 -12.63 13.95 -0.91
N THR A 55 -13.76 13.35 -1.33
CA THR A 55 -14.86 14.10 -1.94
C THR A 55 -15.71 14.85 -0.91
N LYS A 56 -15.59 14.51 0.38
CA LYS A 56 -16.24 15.22 1.47
C LYS A 56 -15.75 16.67 1.54
N ASP A 57 -16.67 17.61 1.72
CA ASP A 57 -16.40 19.05 1.77
C ASP A 57 -15.27 19.43 2.74
N LYS A 58 -15.16 18.68 3.84
CA LYS A 58 -14.10 18.81 4.84
C LYS A 58 -12.69 18.69 4.24
N TYR A 59 -12.45 17.70 3.39
CA TYR A 59 -11.14 17.48 2.76
C TYR A 59 -10.92 18.36 1.54
N LYS A 60 -11.99 18.79 0.87
CA LYS A 60 -11.88 19.66 -0.31
C LYS A 60 -11.02 20.89 -0.06
N SER A 61 -11.25 21.60 1.04
CA SER A 61 -10.48 22.82 1.37
C SER A 61 -8.99 22.53 1.66
N LEU A 62 -8.69 21.39 2.30
CA LEU A 62 -7.31 20.94 2.53
C LEU A 62 -6.64 20.59 1.21
N MET A 63 -7.33 19.79 0.38
CA MET A 63 -6.84 19.39 -0.94
C MET A 63 -6.59 20.60 -1.83
N GLU A 64 -7.48 21.60 -1.84
CA GLU A 64 -7.28 22.85 -2.58
C GLU A 64 -6.00 23.58 -2.14
N LYS A 65 -5.73 23.68 -0.84
CA LYS A 65 -4.51 24.32 -0.32
C LYS A 65 -3.24 23.58 -0.78
N ILE A 66 -3.22 22.25 -0.68
CA ILE A 66 -2.03 21.48 -1.02
C ILE A 66 -1.84 21.44 -2.56
N VAL A 67 -2.93 21.29 -3.33
CA VAL A 67 -2.93 21.25 -4.81
C VAL A 67 -2.43 22.56 -5.42
N VAL A 68 -2.94 23.71 -4.97
CA VAL A 68 -2.58 25.02 -5.54
C VAL A 68 -1.08 25.31 -5.42
N GLN A 69 -0.41 24.72 -4.44
CA GLN A 69 1.00 24.97 -4.15
C GLN A 69 1.95 23.98 -4.84
N GLU A 70 1.47 22.78 -5.16
CA GLU A 70 2.34 21.68 -5.60
C GLU A 70 2.11 21.20 -7.03
N ILE A 71 0.97 21.52 -7.63
CA ILE A 71 0.76 21.20 -9.04
C ILE A 71 1.50 22.21 -9.89
N ASP A 72 2.63 21.77 -10.45
CA ASP A 72 3.32 22.51 -11.49
C ASP A 72 2.45 22.52 -12.75
N THR A 73 1.81 23.65 -13.01
CA THR A 73 0.99 23.84 -14.22
C THR A 73 1.76 23.68 -15.52
N SER A 74 3.10 23.66 -15.48
CA SER A 74 3.94 23.38 -16.66
C SER A 74 3.87 21.91 -17.13
N ASP A 75 3.50 20.97 -16.24
CA ASP A 75 3.27 19.55 -16.58
C ASP A 75 1.95 19.30 -17.34
N ILE A 76 1.08 20.31 -17.44
CA ILE A 76 -0.22 20.21 -18.14
C ILE A 76 -0.03 20.07 -19.66
N GLY A 77 1.17 20.36 -20.19
CA GLY A 77 1.44 20.37 -21.64
C GLY A 77 1.17 19.03 -22.36
N SER A 78 1.25 17.90 -21.66
CA SER A 78 0.97 16.57 -22.23
C SER A 78 -0.04 15.73 -21.45
N LYS A 79 -0.49 16.20 -20.27
CA LYS A 79 -1.39 15.46 -19.39
C LYS A 79 -2.73 16.18 -19.26
N THR A 80 -3.81 15.41 -19.22
CA THR A 80 -5.14 15.90 -18.86
C THR A 80 -5.18 16.32 -17.38
N SER A 81 -6.09 17.23 -17.00
CA SER A 81 -6.28 17.61 -15.60
C SER A 81 -6.59 16.42 -14.69
N TYR A 82 -7.23 15.38 -15.23
CA TYR A 82 -7.50 14.13 -14.52
C TYR A 82 -6.22 13.38 -14.20
N GLU A 83 -5.31 13.21 -15.17
CA GLU A 83 -4.04 12.51 -14.96
C GLU A 83 -3.14 13.25 -13.96
N VAL A 84 -3.09 14.58 -14.04
CA VAL A 84 -2.36 15.41 -13.08
C VAL A 84 -2.94 15.23 -11.67
N GLY A 85 -4.27 15.28 -11.54
CA GLY A 85 -4.95 15.06 -10.25
C GLY A 85 -4.76 13.64 -9.70
N TYR A 86 -4.78 12.63 -10.56
CA TYR A 86 -4.56 11.23 -10.18
C TYR A 86 -3.12 10.99 -9.69
N ASP A 87 -2.12 11.45 -10.44
CA ASP A 87 -0.71 11.35 -10.04
C ASP A 87 -0.44 12.06 -8.72
N TYR A 88 -1.05 13.24 -8.54
CA TYR A 88 -0.97 14.00 -7.31
C TYR A 88 -1.65 13.28 -6.14
N GLY A 89 -2.87 12.78 -6.33
CA GLY A 89 -3.59 12.01 -5.30
C GLY A 89 -2.80 10.78 -4.86
N LYS A 90 -2.16 10.07 -5.80
CA LYS A 90 -1.25 8.95 -5.52
C LYS A 90 -0.04 9.38 -4.69
N LYS A 91 0.62 10.48 -5.07
CA LYS A 91 1.75 11.05 -4.32
C LYS A 91 1.33 11.38 -2.89
N LEU A 92 0.24 12.14 -2.73
CA LEU A 92 -0.28 12.53 -1.43
C LEU A 92 -0.67 11.31 -0.59
N PHE A 93 -1.36 10.33 -1.17
CA PHE A 93 -1.72 9.09 -0.49
C PHE A 93 -0.48 8.41 0.11
N ASN A 94 0.57 8.24 -0.69
CA ASN A 94 1.84 7.64 -0.27
C ASN A 94 2.54 8.47 0.82
N GLU A 95 2.53 9.80 0.71
CA GLU A 95 3.13 10.70 1.70
C GLU A 95 2.43 10.65 3.06
N VAL A 96 1.10 10.48 3.08
CA VAL A 96 0.36 10.40 4.35
C VAL A 96 0.38 9.01 4.98
N GLN A 97 0.65 7.93 4.21
CA GLN A 97 0.68 6.56 4.76
C GLN A 97 1.67 6.45 5.91
N LYS A 98 2.92 6.90 5.70
CA LYS A 98 3.99 6.69 6.67
C LYS A 98 3.70 7.38 8.01
N PRO A 99 3.38 8.68 8.06
CA PRO A 99 2.98 9.33 9.31
C PRO A 99 1.78 8.67 9.98
N LEU A 100 0.78 8.23 9.20
CA LEU A 100 -0.37 7.52 9.76
C LEU A 100 0.05 6.18 10.41
N ILE A 101 0.93 5.42 9.77
CA ILE A 101 1.47 4.17 10.34
C ILE A 101 2.26 4.45 11.63
N GLU A 102 3.08 5.50 11.64
CA GLU A 102 3.94 5.83 12.77
C GLU A 102 3.21 6.46 13.97
N THR A 103 2.07 7.12 13.74
CA THR A 103 1.41 7.96 14.76
C THR A 103 -0.05 7.62 15.04
N CYS A 104 -0.66 6.72 14.27
CA CYS A 104 -2.07 6.35 14.42
C CYS A 104 -2.23 4.85 14.64
N ASP A 105 -2.36 4.43 15.91
CA ASP A 105 -2.46 3.02 16.31
C ASP A 105 -3.62 2.29 15.60
N SER A 106 -4.78 2.94 15.48
CA SER A 106 -5.95 2.38 14.80
C SER A 106 -5.70 2.15 13.32
N TYR A 107 -4.98 3.06 12.65
CA TYR A 107 -4.60 2.90 11.26
C TYR A 107 -3.54 1.82 11.08
N TYR A 108 -2.51 1.79 11.93
CA TYR A 108 -1.50 0.74 11.90
C TYR A 108 -2.12 -0.65 12.11
N ARG A 109 -3.05 -0.79 13.07
CA ARG A 109 -3.83 -2.02 13.28
C ARG A 109 -4.64 -2.38 12.03
N PHE A 110 -5.28 -1.41 11.38
CA PHE A 110 -5.96 -1.61 10.10
C PHE A 110 -5.01 -2.18 9.04
N VAL A 111 -3.79 -1.66 8.92
CA VAL A 111 -2.79 -2.14 7.96
C VAL A 111 -2.38 -3.60 8.25
N LYS A 112 -2.27 -3.97 9.53
CA LYS A 112 -1.98 -5.35 9.95
C LYS A 112 -3.11 -6.30 9.55
N GLU A 113 -4.37 -5.92 9.77
CA GLU A 113 -5.53 -6.74 9.39
C GLU A 113 -5.73 -6.84 7.87
N LEU A 114 -5.40 -5.78 7.13
CA LEU A 114 -5.48 -5.77 5.67
C LEU A 114 -4.66 -6.91 5.03
N LYS A 115 -3.53 -7.30 5.65
CA LYS A 115 -2.70 -8.44 5.22
C LYS A 115 -3.52 -9.73 5.16
N ASN A 116 -4.25 -10.04 6.24
CA ASN A 116 -5.07 -11.25 6.34
C ASN A 116 -6.24 -11.22 5.34
N VAL A 117 -6.87 -10.05 5.19
CA VAL A 117 -7.97 -9.88 4.23
C VAL A 117 -7.51 -10.04 2.79
N LEU A 118 -6.33 -9.54 2.43
CA LEU A 118 -5.77 -9.77 1.10
C LEU A 118 -5.57 -11.26 0.83
N VAL A 119 -4.98 -12.00 1.78
CA VAL A 119 -4.77 -13.44 1.62
C VAL A 119 -6.12 -14.17 1.47
N SER A 120 -7.07 -13.91 2.36
CA SER A 120 -8.40 -14.54 2.33
C SER A 120 -9.19 -14.23 1.06
N ASN A 121 -9.17 -12.97 0.60
CA ASN A 121 -9.83 -12.60 -0.66
C ASN A 121 -9.16 -13.21 -1.89
N SER A 122 -7.85 -13.48 -1.84
CA SER A 122 -7.13 -14.05 -2.99
C SER A 122 -7.45 -15.52 -3.25
N ILE A 123 -7.95 -16.23 -2.23
CA ILE A 123 -8.44 -17.62 -2.36
C ILE A 123 -9.97 -17.71 -2.35
N LYS A 124 -10.66 -16.57 -2.25
CA LYS A 124 -12.11 -16.52 -2.27
C LYS A 124 -12.64 -17.03 -3.61
N GLY A 125 -13.52 -18.02 -3.56
CA GLY A 125 -14.10 -18.64 -4.76
C GLY A 125 -13.27 -19.78 -5.33
N VAL A 126 -12.07 -20.05 -4.80
CA VAL A 126 -11.35 -21.29 -5.10
C VAL A 126 -11.99 -22.42 -4.29
N THR A 127 -12.53 -23.42 -4.98
CA THR A 127 -13.19 -24.56 -4.33
C THR A 127 -12.15 -25.56 -3.81
N GLN A 128 -12.54 -26.36 -2.83
CA GLN A 128 -11.68 -27.43 -2.29
C GLN A 128 -11.23 -28.41 -3.38
N SER A 129 -12.16 -28.85 -4.24
CA SER A 129 -11.82 -29.72 -5.39
C SER A 129 -10.84 -29.04 -6.35
N LYS A 130 -10.97 -27.73 -6.58
CA LYS A 130 -10.00 -27.01 -7.42
C LYS A 130 -8.62 -26.95 -6.76
N LEU A 131 -8.54 -26.78 -5.44
CA LEU A 131 -7.26 -26.82 -4.71
C LEU A 131 -6.61 -28.19 -4.79
N GLU A 132 -7.38 -29.28 -4.71
CA GLU A 132 -6.89 -30.65 -4.88
C GLU A 132 -6.29 -30.88 -6.28
N ASP A 133 -6.98 -30.45 -7.34
CA ASP A 133 -6.47 -30.52 -8.72
C ASP A 133 -5.15 -29.73 -8.87
N LEU A 134 -5.07 -28.53 -8.28
CA LEU A 134 -3.87 -27.70 -8.31
C LEU A 134 -2.71 -28.35 -7.57
N GLN A 135 -2.98 -28.96 -6.40
CA GLN A 135 -1.98 -29.67 -5.61
C GLN A 135 -1.46 -30.92 -6.33
N GLU A 136 -2.34 -31.66 -7.01
CA GLU A 136 -1.95 -32.79 -7.85
C GLU A 136 -1.07 -32.33 -9.02
N ALA A 137 -1.47 -31.28 -9.74
CA ALA A 137 -0.68 -30.71 -10.83
C ALA A 137 0.71 -30.26 -10.37
N TYR A 138 0.81 -29.65 -9.18
CA TYR A 138 2.08 -29.26 -8.59
C TYR A 138 2.95 -30.48 -8.24
N THR A 139 2.36 -31.49 -7.60
CA THR A 139 3.06 -32.72 -7.19
C THR A 139 3.59 -33.50 -8.40
N ASN A 140 2.83 -33.50 -9.50
CA ASN A 140 3.22 -34.11 -10.78
C ASN A 140 4.21 -33.26 -11.60
N GLY A 141 4.62 -32.08 -11.11
CA GLY A 141 5.56 -31.18 -11.78
C GLY A 141 4.97 -30.37 -12.94
N ASN A 142 3.68 -30.54 -13.22
CA ASN A 142 2.97 -29.98 -14.38
C ASN A 142 2.31 -28.62 -14.11
N ALA A 143 2.29 -28.15 -12.86
CA ALA A 143 1.72 -26.86 -12.52
C ALA A 143 2.45 -25.68 -13.21
N SER A 144 1.66 -24.79 -13.79
CA SER A 144 2.07 -23.47 -14.26
C SER A 144 2.42 -22.53 -13.10
N PRO A 145 3.14 -21.42 -13.35
CA PRO A 145 3.46 -20.45 -12.30
C PRO A 145 2.23 -19.90 -11.55
N ASP A 146 1.14 -19.61 -12.27
CA ASP A 146 -0.10 -19.08 -11.67
C ASP A 146 -0.79 -20.14 -10.78
N GLU A 147 -0.71 -21.42 -11.16
CA GLU A 147 -1.22 -22.52 -10.34
C GLU A 147 -0.37 -22.72 -9.08
N ILE A 148 0.96 -22.67 -9.19
CA ILE A 148 1.87 -22.72 -8.03
C ILE A 148 1.60 -21.53 -7.09
N LEU A 149 1.36 -20.34 -7.65
CA LEU A 149 0.98 -19.16 -6.88
C LEU A 149 -0.28 -19.43 -6.06
N LEU A 150 -1.35 -19.97 -6.67
CA LEU A 150 -2.60 -20.25 -5.96
C LEU A 150 -2.43 -21.28 -4.84
N VAL A 151 -1.65 -22.34 -5.06
CA VAL A 151 -1.30 -23.30 -4.00
C VAL A 151 -0.54 -22.59 -2.87
N GLY A 152 0.42 -21.73 -3.21
CA GLY A 152 1.18 -20.94 -2.23
C GLY A 152 0.31 -19.99 -1.39
N ILE A 153 -0.66 -19.30 -2.02
CA ILE A 153 -1.60 -18.43 -1.30
C ILE A 153 -2.50 -19.26 -0.38
N ASN A 154 -2.93 -20.45 -0.80
CA ASN A 154 -3.70 -21.35 0.05
C ASN A 154 -2.90 -21.82 1.28
N GLU A 155 -1.63 -22.23 1.09
CA GLU A 155 -0.74 -22.59 2.20
C GLU A 155 -0.53 -21.41 3.16
N LEU A 156 -0.40 -20.19 2.63
CA LEU A 156 -0.32 -18.98 3.43
C LEU A 156 -1.62 -18.74 4.23
N PHE A 157 -2.77 -18.92 3.59
CA PHE A 157 -4.09 -18.74 4.20
C PHE A 157 -4.32 -19.69 5.39
N ILE A 158 -3.87 -20.94 5.29
CA ILE A 158 -3.97 -21.93 6.39
C ILE A 158 -2.84 -21.82 7.42
N GLY A 159 -1.93 -20.85 7.28
CA GLY A 159 -0.84 -20.57 8.22
C GLY A 159 0.43 -21.39 8.02
N HIS A 160 0.55 -22.14 6.93
CA HIS A 160 1.76 -22.90 6.59
C HIS A 160 2.80 -22.02 5.89
N HIS A 161 3.36 -21.05 6.63
CA HIS A 161 4.23 -20.03 6.06
C HIS A 161 5.49 -20.59 5.36
N ASP A 162 6.11 -21.65 5.90
CA ASP A 162 7.31 -22.24 5.28
C ASP A 162 7.01 -22.93 3.95
N SER A 163 5.87 -23.60 3.87
CA SER A 163 5.36 -24.23 2.64
C SER A 163 5.06 -23.16 1.59
N ALA A 164 4.36 -22.08 2.00
CA ALA A 164 4.07 -20.94 1.14
C ALA A 164 5.34 -20.28 0.58
N LEU A 165 6.36 -20.04 1.41
CA LEU A 165 7.66 -19.51 0.96
C LEU A 165 8.28 -20.37 -0.15
N GLN A 166 8.33 -21.69 0.03
CA GLN A 166 8.89 -22.60 -0.97
C GLN A 166 8.12 -22.55 -2.28
N LEU A 167 6.78 -22.48 -2.20
CA LEU A 167 5.90 -22.38 -3.37
C LEU A 167 6.12 -21.06 -4.13
N PHE A 168 6.19 -19.92 -3.44
CA PHE A 168 6.46 -18.63 -4.08
C PHE A 168 7.85 -18.58 -4.71
N GLN A 169 8.87 -19.13 -4.04
CA GLN A 169 10.20 -19.27 -4.62
C GLN A 169 10.20 -20.17 -5.86
N ASN A 170 9.46 -21.28 -5.85
CA ASN A 170 9.33 -22.17 -6.99
C ASN A 170 8.56 -21.52 -8.16
N CYS A 171 7.53 -20.72 -7.86
CA CYS A 171 6.83 -19.90 -8.85
C CYS A 171 7.81 -18.92 -9.52
N LEU A 172 8.64 -18.22 -8.73
CA LEU A 172 9.65 -17.28 -9.23
C LEU A 172 10.79 -17.97 -9.99
N LYS A 173 11.15 -19.22 -9.67
CA LYS A 173 12.08 -20.01 -10.49
C LYS A 173 11.53 -20.29 -11.89
N LYS A 174 10.21 -20.54 -12.01
CA LYS A 174 9.56 -20.76 -13.32
C LYS A 174 9.32 -19.45 -14.08
N LYS A 175 9.01 -18.36 -13.36
CA LYS A 175 8.77 -17.02 -13.92
C LYS A 175 9.36 -15.96 -13.00
N SER A 176 10.59 -15.55 -13.29
CA SER A 176 11.37 -14.66 -12.41
C SER A 176 10.75 -13.28 -12.19
N ASN A 177 9.93 -12.80 -13.12
CA ASN A 177 9.20 -11.53 -13.05
C ASN A 177 7.75 -11.69 -12.60
N HIS A 178 7.41 -12.76 -11.88
CA HIS A 178 6.04 -12.98 -11.40
C HIS A 178 5.71 -12.05 -10.22
N LEU A 179 5.17 -10.87 -10.52
CA LEU A 179 4.94 -9.80 -9.55
C LEU A 179 4.11 -10.23 -8.33
N MET A 180 2.99 -10.95 -8.54
CA MET A 180 2.16 -11.46 -7.45
C MET A 180 2.91 -12.46 -6.55
N ALA A 181 3.73 -13.35 -7.12
CA ALA A 181 4.51 -14.30 -6.32
C ALA A 181 5.58 -13.58 -5.49
N ASN A 182 6.21 -12.54 -6.04
CA ASN A 182 7.14 -11.71 -5.28
C ASN A 182 6.42 -10.94 -4.14
N PHE A 183 5.20 -10.45 -4.38
CA PHE A 183 4.37 -9.81 -3.35
C PHE A 183 3.99 -10.75 -2.22
N PHE A 184 3.48 -11.94 -2.53
CA PHE A 184 3.14 -12.91 -1.50
C PHE A 184 4.38 -13.48 -0.79
N LEU A 185 5.53 -13.56 -1.46
CA LEU A 185 6.80 -13.85 -0.81
C LEU A 185 7.16 -12.78 0.23
N ALA A 186 7.08 -11.50 -0.14
CA ALA A 186 7.33 -10.38 0.78
C ALA A 186 6.37 -10.42 1.99
N LEU A 187 5.08 -10.64 1.72
CA LEU A 187 4.05 -10.76 2.74
C LEU A 187 4.28 -11.95 3.67
N THR A 188 4.77 -13.08 3.15
CA THR A 188 5.06 -14.25 3.98
C THR A 188 6.25 -14.00 4.90
N TYR A 189 7.30 -13.31 4.42
CA TYR A 189 8.39 -12.87 5.28
C TYR A 189 7.89 -11.93 6.39
N ASP A 190 7.02 -10.98 6.06
CA ASP A 190 6.41 -10.05 7.03
C ASP A 190 5.61 -10.80 8.11
N LEU A 191 4.75 -11.73 7.70
CA LEU A 191 3.96 -12.57 8.62
C LEU A 191 4.82 -13.50 9.49
N LYS A 192 6.02 -13.85 9.04
CA LYS A 192 7.03 -14.58 9.81
C LYS A 192 7.92 -13.68 10.67
N SER A 193 7.68 -12.37 10.69
CA SER A 193 8.54 -11.39 11.38
C SER A 193 9.98 -11.32 10.83
N GLU A 194 10.18 -11.76 9.59
CA GLU A 194 11.46 -11.65 8.86
C GLU A 194 11.51 -10.29 8.14
N TYR A 195 11.43 -9.20 8.90
CA TYR A 195 11.16 -7.86 8.37
C TYR A 195 12.22 -7.36 7.39
N GLU A 196 13.50 -7.69 7.58
CA GLU A 196 14.55 -7.34 6.63
C GLU A 196 14.28 -7.91 5.23
N LEU A 197 13.90 -9.18 5.16
CA LEU A 197 13.61 -9.87 3.90
C LEU A 197 12.30 -9.35 3.29
N ALA A 198 11.28 -9.10 4.12
CA ALA A 198 10.03 -8.49 3.69
C ALA A 198 10.27 -7.12 3.02
N VAL A 199 11.02 -6.23 3.67
CA VAL A 199 11.34 -4.90 3.16
C VAL A 199 12.14 -4.97 1.85
N GLN A 200 13.12 -5.88 1.75
CA GLN A 200 13.87 -6.10 0.50
C GLN A 200 12.94 -6.53 -0.65
N SER A 201 12.06 -7.50 -0.40
CA SER A 201 11.10 -7.97 -1.39
C SER A 201 10.07 -6.90 -1.78
N TYR A 202 9.55 -6.12 -0.83
CA TYR A 202 8.66 -5.00 -1.13
C TYR A 202 9.35 -3.93 -1.98
N ASN A 203 10.61 -3.58 -1.68
CA ASN A 203 11.36 -2.63 -2.51
C ASN A 203 11.54 -3.12 -3.96
N SER A 204 11.72 -4.43 -4.17
CA SER A 204 11.77 -5.01 -5.52
C SER A 204 10.48 -4.81 -6.31
N ILE A 205 9.32 -4.82 -5.65
CA ILE A 205 8.00 -4.57 -6.26
C ILE A 205 7.84 -3.08 -6.56
N ILE A 206 8.16 -2.23 -5.59
CA ILE A 206 8.04 -0.78 -5.70
C ILE A 206 8.90 -0.25 -6.86
N ASN A 207 10.12 -0.76 -7.01
CA ASN A 207 11.03 -0.37 -8.10
C ASN A 207 10.53 -0.73 -9.50
N GLN A 208 9.58 -1.67 -9.61
CA GLN A 208 8.95 -1.99 -10.90
C GLN A 208 7.83 -1.01 -11.27
N GLY A 209 7.28 -0.26 -10.30
CA GLY A 209 6.30 0.79 -10.53
C GLY A 209 4.95 0.33 -11.09
N ILE A 210 4.62 -0.96 -10.94
CA ILE A 210 3.38 -1.53 -11.46
C ILE A 210 2.26 -1.31 -10.42
N GLU A 211 1.25 -0.53 -10.79
CA GLU A 211 0.05 -0.32 -9.96
C GLU A 211 -1.00 -1.41 -10.18
N PRO A 212 -1.89 -1.69 -9.20
CA PRO A 212 -2.02 -1.05 -7.88
C PRO A 212 -1.13 -1.66 -6.78
N ILE A 213 -0.38 -2.72 -7.11
CA ILE A 213 0.36 -3.50 -6.12
C ILE A 213 1.51 -2.71 -5.49
N THR A 214 2.06 -1.73 -6.20
CA THR A 214 3.09 -0.82 -5.68
C THR A 214 2.59 -0.04 -4.46
N SER A 215 1.38 0.54 -4.52
CA SER A 215 0.80 1.28 -3.41
C SER A 215 0.60 0.41 -2.15
N VAL A 216 0.15 -0.84 -2.33
CA VAL A 216 0.00 -1.82 -1.23
C VAL A 216 1.37 -2.25 -0.68
N ALA A 217 2.36 -2.45 -1.55
CA ALA A 217 3.72 -2.79 -1.14
C ALA A 217 4.38 -1.67 -0.34
N ILE A 218 4.15 -0.40 -0.68
CA ILE A 218 4.60 0.75 0.13
C ILE A 218 4.00 0.66 1.53
N LEU A 219 2.67 0.52 1.62
CA LEU A 219 1.94 0.43 2.88
C LEU A 219 2.48 -0.68 3.79
N PHE A 220 2.67 -1.89 3.26
CA PHE A 220 3.19 -3.02 4.04
C PHE A 220 4.66 -2.90 4.40
N LYS A 221 5.48 -2.33 3.51
CA LYS A 221 6.89 -2.05 3.80
C LYS A 221 7.04 -1.08 4.96
N GLU A 222 6.26 0.01 5.00
CA GLU A 222 6.32 0.98 6.11
C GLU A 222 5.88 0.34 7.43
N ALA A 223 4.84 -0.50 7.42
CA ALA A 223 4.44 -1.27 8.61
C ALA A 223 5.54 -2.25 9.08
N ALA A 224 6.19 -2.97 8.15
CA ALA A 224 7.30 -3.87 8.49
C ALA A 224 8.54 -3.12 9.01
N LEU A 225 8.80 -1.89 8.53
CA LEU A 225 9.86 -1.03 9.05
C LEU A 225 9.58 -0.57 10.49
N LEU A 226 8.31 -0.32 10.83
CA LEU A 226 7.92 0.00 12.19
C LEU A 226 8.11 -1.20 13.12
N ASP A 227 7.66 -2.40 12.72
CA ASP A 227 7.78 -3.64 13.52
C ASP A 227 9.23 -4.08 13.78
N LYS A 228 10.15 -3.66 12.92
CA LYS A 228 11.58 -3.95 13.04
C LYS A 228 12.27 -3.16 14.17
N ASN A 229 11.78 -1.96 14.50
CA ASN A 229 12.44 -1.02 15.43
C ASN A 229 11.95 -1.21 16.86
#